data_AF-A0A0K9CPG3-F1
#
_entry.id   AF-A0A0K9CPG3-F1
#
_cell.length_a   1.000
_cell.length_b   1.000
_cell.length_c   1.000
_cell.angle_alpha   90.00
_cell.angle_beta   90.00
_cell.angle_gamma   90.00
#
_symmetry.space_group_name_H-M   'P 1'
#
loop_
_entity.id
_entity.type
_entity.pdbx_description
1 polymer ?
#
loop_
_entity_poly.entity_id
_entity_poly.type
_entity_poly.pdbx_seq_one_letter_code
_entity_poly.pdbx_strand_id
1 'polypeptide(L)'
;MENLIGFKSEGTYQNSFSGNFNELKIFTYQSSSNIESGNQVHVKYTAPSGYEILTATIFWKDNVQINEPIGFDYERGNQDITVVYSTSRSSRSYMLTLFCKKV
;
A
#
# COMPACT_ATOMS: atom_id res chain seq x y z
N MET A 1 -10.19 43.37 6.33
CA MET A 1 -10.85 42.09 6.01
C MET A 1 -10.48 41.77 4.58
N GLU A 2 -9.61 40.78 4.40
CA GLU A 2 -9.10 40.39 3.08
C GLU A 2 -10.18 39.61 2.32
N ASN A 3 -10.41 40.00 1.07
CA ASN A 3 -11.25 39.26 0.13
C ASN A 3 -10.54 37.95 -0.23
N LEU A 4 -10.98 36.83 0.35
CA LEU A 4 -10.63 35.51 -0.15
C LEU A 4 -11.32 35.31 -1.51
N ILE A 5 -10.56 35.46 -2.59
CA ILE A 5 -10.95 34.96 -3.90
C ILE A 5 -10.82 33.43 -3.84
N GLY A 6 -11.93 32.77 -3.53
CA GLY A 6 -12.02 31.31 -3.59
C GLY A 6 -12.06 30.84 -5.04
N PHE A 7 -10.99 30.20 -5.50
CA PHE A 7 -10.99 29.50 -6.78
C PHE A 7 -11.70 28.15 -6.60
N LYS A 8 -12.89 28.00 -7.19
CA LYS A 8 -13.58 26.71 -7.29
C LYS A 8 -13.35 26.16 -8.70
N SER A 9 -12.59 25.07 -8.80
CA SER A 9 -12.41 24.31 -10.04
C SER A 9 -13.50 23.24 -10.11
N GLU A 10 -14.47 23.39 -11.00
CA GLU A 10 -15.40 22.33 -11.37
C GLU A 10 -14.95 21.73 -12.70
N GLY A 11 -14.22 20.62 -12.64
CA GLY A 11 -13.76 19.87 -13.80
C GLY A 11 -14.44 18.50 -13.87
N THR A 12 -14.99 18.15 -15.02
CA THR A 12 -15.42 16.79 -15.34
C THR A 12 -14.19 15.96 -15.72
N TYR A 13 -13.72 15.13 -14.81
CA TYR A 13 -12.67 14.15 -15.11
C TYR A 13 -13.28 12.96 -15.85
N GLN A 14 -12.99 12.82 -17.15
CA GLN A 14 -13.22 11.58 -17.89
C GLN A 14 -11.91 10.79 -17.94
N ASN A 15 -11.86 9.64 -17.25
CA ASN A 15 -10.73 8.72 -17.32
C ASN A 15 -11.15 7.53 -18.19
N SER A 16 -10.58 7.40 -19.38
CA SER A 16 -10.79 6.24 -20.25
C SER A 16 -9.67 5.23 -20.01
N PHE A 17 -9.98 4.12 -19.35
CA PHE A 17 -9.07 2.99 -19.23
C PHE A 17 -9.25 2.07 -20.46
N SER A 18 -8.20 1.93 -21.27
CA SER A 18 -8.19 1.10 -22.48
C SER A 18 -7.63 -0.31 -22.25
N GLY A 19 -7.52 -0.77 -21.00
CA GLY A 19 -7.00 -2.09 -20.65
C GLY A 19 -8.10 -3.14 -20.43
N ASN A 20 -7.70 -4.41 -20.45
CA ASN A 20 -8.59 -5.54 -20.14
C ASN A 20 -8.67 -5.75 -18.63
N PHE A 21 -9.80 -5.41 -18.00
CA PHE A 21 -10.01 -5.63 -16.57
C PHE A 21 -9.95 -7.10 -16.16
N ASN A 22 -10.21 -8.06 -17.07
CA ASN A 22 -10.15 -9.49 -16.75
C ASN A 22 -8.73 -9.99 -16.45
N GLU A 23 -7.73 -9.22 -16.85
CA GLU A 23 -6.32 -9.51 -16.56
C GLU A 23 -5.87 -8.87 -15.25
N LEU A 24 -6.70 -8.03 -14.61
CA LEU A 24 -6.36 -7.38 -13.35
C LEU A 24 -6.89 -8.20 -12.16
N LYS A 25 -6.05 -8.40 -11.15
CA LYS A 25 -6.44 -9.06 -9.90
C LYS A 25 -5.90 -8.34 -8.68
N ILE A 26 -6.65 -8.47 -7.60
CA ILE A 26 -6.28 -7.98 -6.27
C ILE A 26 -5.91 -9.17 -5.40
N PHE A 27 -4.75 -9.10 -4.75
CA PHE A 27 -4.30 -10.08 -3.76
C PHE A 27 -4.04 -9.38 -2.44
N THR A 28 -4.62 -9.90 -1.36
CA THR A 28 -4.50 -9.32 -0.03
C THR A 28 -3.77 -10.28 0.89
N TYR A 29 -2.78 -9.75 1.61
CA TYR A 29 -1.96 -10.46 2.59
C TYR A 29 -2.14 -9.78 3.94
N GLN A 30 -2.32 -10.58 4.98
CA GLN A 30 -2.37 -10.09 6.35
C GLN A 30 -1.09 -10.51 7.08
N SER A 31 -0.47 -9.58 7.82
CA SER A 31 0.63 -9.90 8.72
C SER A 31 0.17 -10.79 9.88
N SER A 32 1.10 -11.29 10.68
CA SER A 32 0.75 -11.82 12.01
C SER A 32 0.03 -10.74 12.83
N SER A 33 -0.86 -11.18 13.74
CA SER A 33 -1.54 -10.28 14.68
C SER A 33 -0.58 -9.61 15.66
N ASN A 34 0.59 -10.22 15.86
CA ASN A 34 1.68 -9.67 16.65
C ASN A 34 2.95 -9.66 15.79
N ILE A 35 3.19 -8.58 15.06
CA ILE A 35 4.43 -8.43 14.28
C ILE A 35 5.63 -8.12 15.18
N GLU A 36 6.83 -8.34 14.66
CA GLU A 36 8.05 -8.01 15.38
C GLU A 36 8.19 -6.49 15.58
N SER A 37 8.56 -6.08 16.80
CA SER A 37 8.97 -4.71 17.08
C SER A 37 10.45 -4.54 16.82
N GLY A 38 10.85 -3.42 16.24
CA GLY A 38 12.25 -3.17 15.93
C GLY A 38 12.44 -1.97 15.00
N ASN A 39 13.71 -1.63 14.80
CA ASN A 39 14.13 -0.67 13.79
C ASN A 39 14.26 -1.41 12.46
N GLN A 40 13.46 -1.02 11.47
CA GLN A 40 13.49 -1.52 10.09
C GLN A 40 13.39 -3.05 9.97
N VAL A 41 12.19 -3.60 10.19
CA VAL A 41 11.85 -5.00 9.88
C VAL A 41 11.52 -5.11 8.39
N HIS A 42 12.07 -6.13 7.71
CA HIS A 42 11.88 -6.39 6.29
C HIS A 42 11.03 -7.65 6.08
N VAL A 43 9.90 -7.51 5.38
CA VAL A 43 9.02 -8.65 5.08
C VAL A 43 8.75 -8.70 3.59
N LYS A 44 9.14 -9.81 2.95
CA LYS A 44 8.98 -10.02 1.52
C LYS A 44 7.62 -10.65 1.20
N TYR A 45 6.95 -10.12 0.19
CA TYR A 45 5.72 -10.64 -0.39
C TYR A 45 5.87 -10.84 -1.89
N THR A 46 5.27 -11.91 -2.41
CA THR A 46 5.33 -12.27 -3.82
C THR A 46 3.92 -12.40 -4.38
N ALA A 47 3.68 -11.78 -5.54
CA ALA A 47 2.47 -11.98 -6.31
C ALA A 47 2.36 -13.45 -6.75
N PRO A 48 1.14 -13.99 -6.92
CA PRO A 48 0.98 -15.34 -7.44
C PRO A 48 1.60 -15.52 -8.83
N SER A 49 2.00 -16.75 -9.15
CA SER A 49 2.59 -17.07 -10.45
C SER A 49 1.68 -16.65 -11.61
N GLY A 50 2.28 -16.09 -12.66
CA GLY A 50 1.56 -15.53 -13.81
C GLY A 50 0.97 -14.14 -13.58
N TYR A 51 1.36 -13.45 -12.50
CA TYR A 51 0.96 -12.06 -12.24
C TYR A 51 2.18 -11.16 -12.04
N GLU A 52 2.08 -9.93 -12.52
CA GLU A 52 3.02 -8.83 -12.29
C GLU A 52 2.34 -7.77 -11.42
N ILE A 53 3.04 -7.30 -10.39
CA ILE A 53 2.55 -6.24 -9.50
C ILE A 53 2.48 -4.94 -10.31
N LEU A 54 1.34 -4.23 -10.24
CA LEU A 54 1.12 -2.90 -10.81
C LEU A 54 1.16 -1.81 -9.74
N THR A 55 0.59 -2.07 -8.57
CA THR A 55 0.69 -1.20 -7.40
C THR A 55 0.49 -2.01 -6.12
N ALA A 56 0.93 -1.46 -5.00
CA ALA A 56 0.76 -2.04 -3.68
C ALA A 56 0.31 -0.96 -2.69
N THR A 57 -0.58 -1.32 -1.78
CA THR A 57 -1.03 -0.46 -0.68
C THR A 57 -0.91 -1.19 0.64
N ILE A 58 -0.50 -0.50 1.69
CA ILE A 58 -0.35 -1.09 3.02
C ILE A 58 -1.13 -0.25 4.03
N PHE A 59 -1.90 -0.92 4.86
CA PHE A 59 -2.70 -0.29 5.91
C PHE A 59 -2.41 -0.95 7.26
N TRP A 60 -2.03 -0.14 8.25
CA TRP A 60 -2.01 -0.59 9.64
C TRP A 60 -3.43 -0.83 10.12
N LYS A 61 -3.64 -1.98 10.77
CA LYS A 61 -4.95 -2.33 11.33
C LYS A 61 -5.17 -1.67 12.69
N ASP A 62 -4.09 -1.31 13.37
CA ASP A 62 -4.12 -0.72 14.71
C ASP A 62 -4.07 0.81 14.63
N ASN A 63 -4.65 1.46 15.64
CA ASN A 63 -4.55 2.91 15.77
C ASN A 63 -3.08 3.34 15.92
N VAL A 64 -2.54 3.87 14.83
CA VAL A 64 -1.22 4.50 14.81
C VAL A 64 -1.34 5.86 15.46
N GLN A 65 -0.67 6.08 16.59
CA GLN A 65 -0.58 7.42 17.15
C GLN A 65 0.35 8.26 16.27
N ILE A 66 0.00 9.54 16.05
CA ILE A 66 0.70 10.48 15.15
C ILE A 66 2.21 10.59 15.43
N ASN A 67 2.64 10.32 16.66
CA ASN A 67 4.02 10.48 17.10
C ASN A 67 4.86 9.20 16.96
N GLU A 68 4.31 8.14 16.37
CA GLU A 68 5.04 6.90 16.17
C GLU A 68 5.57 6.83 14.72
N PRO A 69 6.91 6.72 14.53
CA PRO A 69 7.49 6.70 13.20
C PRO A 69 7.15 5.40 12.51
N ILE A 70 6.15 5.48 11.64
CA ILE A 70 5.77 4.43 10.71
C ILE A 70 6.20 4.87 9.32
N GLY A 71 7.29 4.29 8.85
CA GLY A 71 7.73 4.38 7.46
C GLY A 71 7.33 3.13 6.71
N PHE A 72 6.98 3.30 5.43
CA PHE A 72 6.96 2.22 4.46
C PHE A 72 7.93 2.58 3.36
N ASP A 73 8.95 1.75 3.18
CA ASP A 73 9.74 1.72 1.95
C ASP A 73 9.50 0.37 1.29
N TYR A 74 9.62 0.34 -0.03
CA TYR A 74 9.61 -0.91 -0.75
C TYR A 74 10.53 -0.91 -1.96
N GLU A 75 11.39 -1.92 -1.99
CA GLU A 75 12.02 -2.35 -3.23
C GLU A 75 10.99 -3.19 -3.99
N ARG A 76 10.67 -2.79 -5.22
CA ARG A 76 9.71 -3.46 -6.08
C ARG A 76 10.41 -4.13 -7.25
N GLY A 77 10.32 -5.45 -7.30
CA GLY A 77 10.46 -6.22 -8.52
C GLY A 77 9.13 -6.34 -9.26
N ASN A 78 9.14 -7.00 -10.42
CA ASN A 78 7.92 -7.28 -11.18
C ASN A 78 6.97 -8.21 -10.42
N GLN A 79 7.48 -9.08 -9.56
CA GLN A 79 6.69 -10.09 -8.84
C GLN A 79 6.78 -9.98 -7.32
N ASP A 80 7.70 -9.18 -6.80
CA ASP A 80 7.95 -9.11 -5.37
C ASP A 80 8.03 -7.68 -4.84
N ILE A 81 7.62 -7.54 -3.59
CA ILE A 81 7.70 -6.31 -2.81
C ILE A 81 8.28 -6.63 -1.44
N THR A 82 9.22 -5.81 -0.97
CA THR A 82 9.72 -5.88 0.41
C THR A 82 9.09 -4.77 1.22
N VAL A 83 8.26 -5.11 2.19
CA VAL A 83 7.69 -4.16 3.14
C VAL A 83 8.72 -3.88 4.22
N VAL A 84 9.20 -2.63 4.31
CA VAL A 84 10.07 -2.18 5.39
C VAL A 84 9.25 -1.35 6.37
N TYR A 85 9.20 -1.75 7.64
CA TYR A 85 8.49 -1.01 8.68
C TYR A 85 9.30 -0.86 9.96
N SER A 86 8.95 0.12 10.78
CA SER A 86 9.49 0.28 12.13
C SER A 86 8.35 0.48 13.12
N THR A 87 8.39 -0.23 14.24
CA THR A 87 7.37 -0.13 15.29
C THR A 87 7.96 -0.47 16.65
N SER A 88 7.58 0.29 17.67
CA SER A 88 7.92 0.01 19.08
C SER A 88 6.95 -0.98 19.75
N ARG A 89 5.84 -1.33 19.08
CA ARG A 89 4.80 -2.21 19.61
C ARG A 89 4.70 -3.49 18.79
N SER A 90 4.82 -4.63 19.46
CA SER A 90 4.67 -5.96 18.85
C SER A 90 3.23 -6.41 18.71
N SER A 91 2.26 -5.76 19.37
CA SER A 91 0.83 -6.08 19.26
C SER A 91 0.19 -5.59 17.96
N ARG A 92 0.99 -5.22 16.97
CA ARG A 92 0.50 -4.59 15.74
C ARG A 92 0.33 -5.58 14.62
N SER A 93 -0.51 -5.21 13.67
CA SER A 93 -0.70 -5.89 12.40
C SER A 93 -1.02 -4.92 11.28
N TYR A 94 -0.75 -5.35 10.05
CA TYR A 94 -1.06 -4.62 8.84
C TYR A 94 -1.64 -5.54 7.76
N MET A 95 -2.22 -4.90 6.75
CA MET A 95 -2.72 -5.55 5.56
C MET A 95 -2.00 -4.96 4.34
N LEU A 96 -1.42 -5.83 3.52
CA LEU A 96 -0.84 -5.49 2.22
C LEU A 96 -1.84 -5.91 1.14
N THR A 97 -2.13 -5.01 0.22
CA THR A 97 -2.93 -5.29 -0.97
C THR A 97 -2.10 -5.04 -2.20
N LEU A 98 -1.96 -6.07 -3.03
CA LEU A 98 -1.31 -6.01 -4.34
C LEU A 98 -2.39 -5.90 -5.41
N PHE A 99 -2.25 -4.91 -6.29
CA PHE A 99 -2.97 -4.85 -7.55
C PHE A 99 -2.03 -5.34 -8.64
N CYS A 100 -2.44 -6.39 -9.35
CA CYS A 100 -1.58 -7.07 -10.31
C CYS A 100 -2.27 -7.19 -11.68
N LYS A 101 -1.46 -7.30 -12.74
CA LYS A 101 -1.90 -7.77 -14.07
C LYS A 101 -1.45 -9.20 -14.32
N LYS A 102 -2.20 -9.97 -15.09
CA LYS A 102 -1.81 -11.27 -15.59
C LYS A 102 -0.75 -11.11 -16.70
N VAL A 103 0.22 -12.01 -16.72
CA VAL A 103 1.30 -12.09 -17.72
C VAL A 103 1.12 -13.35 -18.57
#